data_AF-L8H2A5-F1
#
_entry.id   AF-L8H2A5-F1
#
_cell.length_a   1.000
_cell.length_b   1.000
_cell.length_c   1.000
_cell.angle_alpha   90.00
_cell.angle_beta   90.00
_cell.angle_gamma   90.00
#
_symmetry.space_group_name_H-M   'P 1'
#
loop_
_entity.id
_entity.type
_entity.pdbx_description
1 polymer ?
#
loop_
_entity_poly.entity_id
_entity_poly.type
_entity_poly.pdbx_seq_one_letter_code
_entity_poly.pdbx_strand_id
1 'polypeptide(L)'
;MQQEHDPGLWHYEGKVFVFTLGASAEEKETLKTCTWAAGNQFQLAVAGRLGVIRVFGVYEGLHVLQNLVGHTGSVNHLCTKPDDPDIILSASTDGSVRMWNIWYVSCVMRNKS
;
A
#
# COMPACT_ATOMS: atom_id res chain seq x y z
N MET A 1 -19.63 3.53 24.93
CA MET A 1 -19.97 3.58 23.49
C MET A 1 -19.03 2.60 22.80
N GLN A 2 -19.54 1.45 22.37
CA GLN A 2 -18.74 0.45 21.66
C GLN A 2 -18.56 0.94 20.22
N GLN A 3 -17.31 1.04 19.78
CA GLN A 3 -16.96 1.37 18.40
C GLN A 3 -17.34 0.17 17.53
N GLU A 4 -18.25 0.38 16.57
CA GLU A 4 -18.58 -0.61 15.55
C GLU A 4 -17.35 -0.81 14.65
N HIS A 5 -16.69 -1.96 14.77
CA HIS A 5 -15.68 -2.41 13.83
C HIS A 5 -16.38 -2.85 12.55
N ASP A 6 -16.06 -2.21 11.42
CA ASP A 6 -16.53 -2.63 10.09
C ASP A 6 -15.98 -4.04 9.77
N PRO A 7 -16.82 -5.10 9.82
CA PRO A 7 -16.37 -6.48 9.71
C PRO A 7 -16.00 -6.88 8.27
N GLY A 8 -16.19 -6.01 7.27
CA GLY A 8 -16.01 -6.34 5.87
C GLY A 8 -14.55 -6.32 5.38
N LEU A 9 -13.65 -5.63 6.07
CA LEU A 9 -12.30 -5.35 5.55
C LEU A 9 -11.23 -6.30 6.09
N TRP A 10 -11.46 -6.92 7.25
CA TRP A 10 -10.50 -7.82 7.86
C TRP A 10 -11.13 -8.80 8.85
N HIS A 11 -10.51 -9.97 8.97
CA HIS A 11 -10.83 -10.94 10.01
C HIS A 11 -9.57 -11.62 10.53
N TYR A 12 -9.67 -12.15 11.75
CA TYR A 12 -8.59 -12.86 12.42
C TYR A 12 -8.83 -14.37 12.33
N GLU A 13 -7.95 -15.08 11.64
CA GLU A 13 -7.90 -16.54 11.63
C GLU A 13 -6.74 -16.99 12.52
N GLY A 14 -6.94 -16.87 13.84
CA GLY A 14 -6.07 -17.39 14.90
C GLY A 14 -4.55 -17.29 14.67
N LYS A 15 -3.83 -16.21 14.93
CA LYS A 15 -2.42 -15.88 14.60
C LYS A 15 -2.21 -15.25 13.22
N VAL A 16 -3.15 -15.40 12.28
CA VAL A 16 -3.08 -14.70 10.98
C VAL A 16 -4.18 -13.63 10.91
N PHE A 17 -3.79 -12.42 10.52
CA PHE A 17 -4.74 -11.39 10.13
C PHE A 17 -4.92 -11.42 8.61
N VAL A 18 -6.17 -11.54 8.17
CA VAL A 18 -6.55 -11.54 6.75
C VAL A 18 -7.22 -10.22 6.44
N PHE A 19 -6.72 -9.53 5.42
CA PHE A 19 -7.22 -8.23 4.96
C PHE A 19 -7.66 -8.33 3.51
N THR A 20 -8.89 -7.91 3.21
CA THR A 20 -9.39 -7.84 1.83
C THR A 20 -9.64 -6.39 1.47
N LEU A 21 -8.88 -5.89 0.50
CA LEU A 21 -9.13 -4.56 -0.06
C LEU A 21 -10.26 -4.62 -1.08
N GLY A 22 -11.47 -4.28 -0.63
CA GLY A 22 -12.53 -3.88 -1.54
C GLY A 22 -12.24 -2.48 -2.06
N ALA A 23 -11.74 -2.37 -3.30
CA ALA A 23 -12.15 -1.22 -4.11
C ALA A 23 -13.66 -1.39 -4.37
N SER A 24 -14.38 -0.29 -4.59
CA SER A 24 -15.84 -0.26 -4.76
C SER A 24 -16.39 -1.44 -5.57
N ALA A 25 -17.66 -1.80 -5.32
CA ALA A 25 -18.34 -3.01 -5.82
C ALA A 25 -18.23 -3.31 -7.35
N GLU A 26 -17.66 -2.40 -8.14
CA GLU A 26 -17.53 -2.50 -9.60
C GLU A 26 -16.09 -2.75 -10.10
N GLU A 27 -15.03 -2.58 -9.28
CA GLU A 27 -13.65 -2.89 -9.69
C GLU A 27 -12.93 -3.79 -8.68
N LYS A 28 -12.84 -5.09 -9.03
CA LYS A 28 -12.12 -6.08 -8.24
C LYS A 28 -10.62 -5.80 -8.26
N GLU A 29 -10.10 -5.17 -7.20
CA GLU A 29 -8.67 -5.02 -7.01
C GLU A 29 -8.01 -6.38 -6.76
N THR A 30 -6.86 -6.61 -7.40
CA THR A 30 -6.04 -7.82 -7.17
C THR A 30 -4.68 -7.39 -6.69
N LEU A 31 -4.41 -7.61 -5.41
CA LEU A 31 -3.11 -7.33 -4.80
C LEU A 31 -2.08 -8.32 -5.33
N LYS A 32 -0.88 -7.80 -5.63
CA LYS A 32 0.23 -8.60 -6.17
C LYS A 32 1.47 -8.55 -5.29
N THR A 33 1.59 -7.53 -4.45
CA THR A 33 2.80 -7.28 -3.69
C THR A 33 2.49 -6.51 -2.42
N CYS A 34 3.32 -6.72 -1.40
CA CYS A 34 3.30 -6.00 -0.15
C CYS A 34 4.73 -5.81 0.38
N THR A 35 4.93 -4.78 1.19
CA THR A 35 6.19 -4.56 1.90
C THR A 35 5.95 -3.77 3.20
N TRP A 36 6.80 -3.99 4.20
CA TRP A 36 6.81 -3.18 5.41
C TRP A 36 7.30 -1.78 5.11
N ALA A 37 6.66 -0.75 5.66
CA ALA A 37 7.04 0.64 5.51
C ALA A 37 7.11 1.30 6.91
N ALA A 38 7.94 2.34 7.06
CA ALA A 38 8.23 3.06 8.31
C ALA A 38 8.70 2.17 9.48
N GLY A 39 9.98 2.28 9.84
CA GLY A 39 10.65 1.42 10.83
C GLY A 39 10.08 1.45 12.25
N ASN A 40 9.23 2.44 12.60
CA ASN A 40 8.74 2.63 13.97
C ASN A 40 7.20 2.67 14.11
N GLN A 41 6.42 2.56 13.04
CA GLN A 41 4.94 2.72 13.11
C GLN A 41 4.13 1.55 12.55
N PHE A 42 4.78 0.42 12.24
CA PHE A 42 4.13 -0.75 11.64
C PHE A 42 3.21 -0.35 10.48
N GLN A 43 3.77 0.29 9.44
CA GLN A 43 3.01 0.61 8.24
C GLN A 43 3.17 -0.51 7.21
N LEU A 44 2.10 -0.80 6.48
CA LEU A 44 2.08 -1.81 5.42
C LEU A 44 1.77 -1.12 4.10
N ALA A 45 2.65 -1.27 3.12
CA ALA A 45 2.38 -0.85 1.75
C ALA A 45 1.94 -2.06 0.92
N VAL A 46 0.84 -1.94 0.18
CA VAL A 46 0.33 -2.97 -0.74
C VAL A 46 -0.04 -2.36 -2.06
N ALA A 47 0.12 -3.11 -3.15
CA ALA A 47 -0.24 -2.65 -4.48
C ALA A 47 -0.65 -3.80 -5.40
N GLY A 48 -1.31 -3.45 -6.51
CA GLY A 48 -1.96 -4.43 -7.36
C GLY A 48 -2.29 -3.94 -8.76
N ARG A 49 -3.44 -4.39 -9.26
CA ARG A 49 -3.90 -4.15 -10.64
C ARG A 49 -4.24 -2.68 -10.89
N LEU A 50 -4.78 -1.97 -9.91
CA LEU A 50 -5.19 -0.58 -10.08
C LEU A 50 -4.02 0.40 -10.20
N GLY A 51 -2.77 -0.02 -10.01
CA GLY A 51 -1.61 0.88 -10.07
C GLY A 51 -1.52 1.84 -8.88
N VAL A 52 -2.40 1.71 -7.90
CA VAL A 52 -2.40 2.51 -6.66
C VAL A 52 -1.66 1.73 -5.58
N ILE A 53 -0.69 2.39 -4.95
CA ILE A 53 -0.03 1.85 -3.75
C ILE A 53 -0.77 2.39 -2.55
N ARG A 54 -1.29 1.50 -1.71
CA ARG A 54 -2.00 1.86 -0.48
C ARG A 54 -1.11 1.61 0.72
N VAL A 55 -0.96 2.62 1.56
CA VAL A 55 -0.20 2.55 2.81
C VAL A 55 -1.20 2.49 3.96
N PHE A 56 -1.04 1.50 4.83
CA PHE A 56 -1.89 1.26 5.99
C PHE A 56 -1.12 1.43 7.27
N GLY A 57 -1.77 1.96 8.31
CA GLY A 57 -1.32 1.78 9.69
C GLY A 57 -1.92 0.48 10.22
N VAL A 58 -1.13 -0.30 10.98
CA VAL A 58 -1.63 -1.55 11.61
C VAL A 58 -1.61 -1.53 13.14
N TYR A 59 -1.10 -0.47 13.76
CA TYR A 59 -0.93 -0.40 15.22
C TYR A 59 -2.26 -0.29 15.99
N GLU A 60 -3.18 0.54 15.53
CA GLU A 60 -4.51 0.77 16.14
C GLU A 60 -5.65 0.13 15.33
N GLY A 61 -5.32 -0.91 14.58
CA GLY A 61 -6.19 -1.53 13.58
C GLY A 61 -5.88 -1.03 12.16
N LEU A 62 -6.36 -1.79 11.17
CA LEU A 62 -6.07 -1.50 9.76
C LEU A 62 -6.86 -0.28 9.29
N HIS A 63 -6.15 0.78 8.93
CA HIS A 63 -6.73 1.96 8.31
C HIS A 63 -5.79 2.52 7.24
N VAL A 64 -6.38 3.08 6.16
CA VAL A 64 -5.61 3.69 5.08
C VAL A 64 -4.99 4.99 5.59
N LEU A 65 -3.67 5.09 5.53
CA LEU A 65 -2.92 6.32 5.79
C LEU A 65 -2.75 7.14 4.51
N GLN A 66 -2.37 6.48 3.41
CA GLN A 66 -2.05 7.15 2.15
C GLN A 66 -2.39 6.30 0.93
N ASN A 67 -2.72 7.00 -0.17
CA ASN A 67 -2.83 6.42 -1.51
C ASN A 67 -1.80 7.09 -2.43
N LEU A 68 -0.76 6.37 -2.81
CA LEU A 68 0.26 6.85 -3.72
C LEU A 68 -0.18 6.56 -5.16
N VAL A 69 -0.70 7.59 -5.81
CA VAL A 69 -1.28 7.51 -7.16
C VAL A 69 -0.26 8.02 -8.17
N GLY A 70 -0.06 7.26 -9.25
CA GLY A 70 0.74 7.77 -10.37
C GLY A 70 1.18 6.73 -11.38
N HIS A 71 1.21 5.44 -11.04
CA HIS A 71 1.36 4.40 -12.04
C HIS A 71 0.09 4.29 -12.89
N THR A 72 0.27 4.08 -14.19
CA THR A 72 -0.85 3.88 -15.15
C THR A 72 -1.06 2.40 -15.48
N GLY A 73 -0.32 1.52 -14.79
CA GLY A 73 -0.35 0.07 -14.95
C GLY A 73 -0.20 -0.63 -13.61
N SER A 74 -0.30 -1.96 -13.63
CA SER A 74 -0.27 -2.78 -12.43
C SER A 74 1.11 -2.72 -11.77
N VAL A 75 1.13 -2.43 -10.47
CA VAL A 75 2.34 -2.56 -9.66
C VAL A 75 2.53 -4.03 -9.33
N ASN A 76 3.67 -4.59 -9.75
CA ASN A 76 3.97 -6.01 -9.55
C ASN A 76 4.96 -6.23 -8.41
N HIS A 77 5.75 -5.22 -8.04
CA HIS A 77 6.72 -5.33 -6.95
C HIS A 77 6.82 -4.02 -6.16
N LEU A 78 6.92 -4.17 -4.84
CA LEU A 78 7.30 -3.14 -3.88
C LEU A 78 8.57 -3.58 -3.13
N CYS A 79 9.44 -2.64 -2.84
CA CYS A 79 10.60 -2.87 -1.98
C CYS A 79 10.90 -1.63 -1.16
N THR A 80 11.08 -1.82 0.14
CA THR A 80 11.46 -0.76 1.08
C THR A 80 12.95 -0.56 1.07
N LYS A 81 13.38 0.71 1.10
CA LYS A 81 14.80 1.07 1.17
C LYS A 81 15.36 0.62 2.52
N PRO A 82 16.41 -0.23 2.56
CA PRO A 82 16.88 -0.85 3.81
C PRO A 82 17.39 0.12 4.88
N ASP A 83 17.97 1.24 4.47
CA ASP A 83 18.55 2.27 5.32
C ASP A 83 17.61 3.46 5.59
N ASP A 84 16.46 3.51 4.92
CA ASP A 84 15.44 4.54 5.10
C ASP A 84 14.05 3.95 4.83
N PRO A 85 13.36 3.44 5.87
CA PRO A 85 12.10 2.73 5.71
C PRO A 85 10.92 3.63 5.30
N ASP A 86 11.13 4.95 5.21
CA ASP A 86 10.14 5.89 4.70
C ASP A 86 10.15 5.95 3.17
N ILE A 87 11.15 5.35 2.53
CA ILE A 87 11.29 5.28 1.08
C ILE A 87 10.93 3.89 0.57
N ILE A 88 10.04 3.83 -0.42
CA ILE A 88 9.71 2.61 -1.15
C ILE A 88 9.93 2.77 -2.65
N LEU A 89 10.35 1.68 -3.29
CA LEU A 89 10.40 1.53 -4.73
C LEU A 89 9.22 0.69 -5.22
N SER A 90 8.66 1.07 -6.36
CA SER A 90 7.62 0.30 -7.04
C SER A 90 7.97 0.04 -8.50
N ALA A 91 7.73 -1.18 -8.98
CA ALA A 91 7.89 -1.56 -10.38
C ALA A 91 6.53 -1.91 -11.00
N SER A 92 6.23 -1.33 -12.16
CA SER A 92 4.91 -1.42 -12.80
C SER A 92 4.97 -1.90 -14.25
N THR A 93 3.85 -2.45 -14.75
CA THR A 93 3.66 -2.75 -16.18
C THR A 93 3.59 -1.50 -17.05
N ASP A 94 3.50 -0.29 -16.48
CA ASP A 94 3.57 0.96 -17.24
C ASP A 94 4.99 1.31 -17.75
N GLY A 95 5.96 0.43 -17.50
CA GLY A 95 7.35 0.60 -17.94
C GLY A 95 8.18 1.51 -17.03
N SER A 96 7.63 1.94 -15.88
CA SER A 96 8.35 2.79 -14.92
C SER A 96 8.65 2.08 -13.60
N VAL A 97 9.78 2.49 -13.00
CA VAL A 97 10.06 2.31 -11.57
C VAL A 97 9.93 3.67 -10.91
N ARG A 98 9.29 3.71 -9.74
CA ARG A 98 9.07 4.96 -9.01
C ARG A 98 9.55 4.86 -7.58
N MET A 99 10.06 5.97 -7.07
CA MET A 99 10.49 6.14 -5.70
C MET A 99 9.53 7.06 -4.97
N TRP A 100 9.04 6.59 -3.84
CA TRP A 100 8.03 7.28 -3.04
C TRP A 100 8.59 7.50 -1.66
N ASN A 101 8.31 8.68 -1.10
CA ASN A 101 8.36 8.87 0.33
C ASN A 101 6.93 8.67 0.86
N ILE A 102 6.74 7.75 1.79
CA ILE A 102 5.40 7.34 2.24
C ILE A 102 4.68 8.38 3.11
N TRP A 103 5.40 9.40 3.60
CA TRP A 103 4.80 10.53 4.34
C TRP A 103 4.19 11.57 3.42
N TYR A 104 4.62 11.63 2.17
CA TYR A 104 4.17 12.62 1.19
C TYR A 104 3.46 11.93 0.03
N VAL A 105 2.35 12.50 -0.44
CA VAL A 105 1.56 11.94 -1.57
C VAL A 105 2.31 12.03 -2.91
N SER A 106 3.53 12.57 -2.93
CA SER A 106 4.31 12.87 -4.13
C SER A 106 5.45 11.88 -4.38
N CYS A 107 5.56 11.44 -5.64
CA CYS A 107 6.72 10.70 -6.15
C CYS A 107 7.97 11.59 -6.11
N VAL A 108 9.05 11.12 -5.47
CA VAL A 108 10.28 11.90 -5.28
C VAL A 108 11.10 11.97 -6.57
N MET A 109 11.00 10.94 -7.43
CA MET A 109 11.72 10.89 -8.69
C MET A 109 10.73 10.85 -9.86
N ARG A 110 10.71 11.93 -10.65
CA ARG A 110 10.16 11.91 -12.02
C ARG A 110 11.35 12.07 -12.95
N ASN A 111 11.58 11.10 -13.82
CA ASN A 111 12.53 11.30 -14.91
C ASN A 111 11.93 12.38 -15.83
N LYS A 112 12.63 13.51 -15.99
CA LYS A 112 12.27 14.51 -16.99
C LYS A 112 12.85 14.04 -18.31
N SER A 113 11.97 13.71 -19.26
CA SER A 113 12.29 13.72 -20.69
C SER A 113 12.62 15.13 -21.15
#